data_AF-A0A533W6G5-F1
#
_entry.id   AF-A0A533W6G5-F1
#
_cell.length_a   1.000
_cell.length_b   1.000
_cell.length_c   1.000
_cell.angle_alpha   90.00
_cell.angle_beta   90.00
_cell.angle_gamma   90.00
#
_symmetry.space_group_name_H-M   'P 1'
#
loop_
_entity.id
_entity.type
_entity.pdbx_description
1 polymer ?
#
loop_
_entity_poly.entity_id
_entity_poly.type
_entity_poly.pdbx_seq_one_letter_code
_entity_poly.pdbx_strand_id
1 'polypeptide(L)' 'MELKGAGEPAIQEGKKYKEFTEERAKKLYEELMLQYLKSGTTEIDADRKAKAIIRKQCSIRGMSFWPWT' A
#
# COMPACT_ATOMS: atom_id res chain seq x y z
N MET A 1 23.09 8.37 14.48
CA MET A 1 21.67 8.69 14.67
C MET A 1 20.87 7.62 13.98
N GLU A 2 20.55 6.55 14.69
CA GLU A 2 19.72 5.47 14.20
C GLU A 2 18.33 5.70 14.80
N LEU A 3 17.34 5.97 13.96
CA LEU A 3 15.98 6.22 14.41
C LEU A 3 14.98 5.40 13.59
N LYS A 4 14.26 4.56 14.35
CA LYS A 4 12.90 4.02 14.10
C LYS A 4 12.76 3.07 12.90
N GLY A 5 12.34 1.82 13.05
CA GLY A 5 11.31 1.29 13.94
C GLY A 5 9.97 1.24 13.20
N ALA A 6 9.65 0.10 12.56
CA ALA A 6 8.29 -0.27 12.16
C ALA A 6 8.19 -1.76 11.81
N GLY A 7 7.70 -2.56 12.78
CA GLY A 7 6.77 -3.66 12.54
C GLY A 7 7.27 -4.89 11.80
N GLU A 8 7.82 -5.84 12.55
CA GLU A 8 7.57 -7.26 12.28
C GLU A 8 6.08 -7.54 12.49
N PRO A 9 5.45 -8.35 11.61
CA PRO A 9 4.63 -9.41 12.16
C PRO A 9 4.94 -10.75 11.52
N ALA A 10 5.34 -11.67 12.39
CA ALA A 10 4.92 -13.06 12.45
C ALA A 10 4.65 -13.78 11.13
N ILE A 11 5.59 -14.66 10.80
CA ILE A 11 5.39 -15.83 9.95
C ILE A 11 4.15 -16.59 10.46
N GLN A 12 3.08 -16.66 9.66
CA GLN A 12 2.00 -17.63 9.84
C GLN A 12 1.96 -18.54 8.62
N GLU A 13 2.71 -19.62 8.74
CA GLU A 13 2.65 -20.78 7.86
C GLU A 13 1.22 -21.33 7.85
N GLY A 14 0.60 -21.38 6.67
CA GLY A 14 -0.65 -22.11 6.46
C GLY A 14 -1.92 -21.26 6.42
N LYS A 15 -2.13 -20.55 5.31
CA LYS A 15 -3.42 -20.47 4.57
C LYS A 15 -3.22 -19.66 3.29
N LYS A 16 -3.56 -20.24 2.13
CA LYS A 16 -3.50 -19.65 0.78
C LYS A 16 -4.48 -18.47 0.56
N TYR A 17 -4.60 -17.53 1.49
CA TYR A 17 -5.22 -16.24 1.21
C TYR A 17 -4.11 -15.32 0.74
N LYS A 18 -4.16 -14.89 -0.54
CA LYS A 18 -3.20 -13.97 -1.16
C LYS A 18 -2.87 -12.82 -0.20
N GLU A 19 -1.75 -12.91 0.50
CA GLU A 19 -1.27 -11.88 1.41
C GLU A 19 -1.13 -10.57 0.63
N PHE A 20 -1.58 -9.47 1.23
CA PHE A 20 -1.35 -8.14 0.68
C PHE A 20 -0.06 -7.63 1.32
N THR A 21 1.07 -8.03 0.72
CA THR A 21 2.40 -7.61 1.18
C THR A 21 2.69 -6.16 0.79
N GLU A 22 3.70 -5.58 1.43
CA GLU A 22 4.20 -4.26 1.09
C GLU A 22 4.56 -4.12 -0.40
N GLU A 23 5.21 -5.15 -0.97
CA GLU A 23 5.56 -5.18 -2.40
C GLU A 23 4.31 -5.11 -3.30
N ARG A 24 3.23 -5.80 -2.91
CA ARG A 24 1.97 -5.72 -3.65
C ARG A 24 1.30 -4.36 -3.50
N ALA A 25 1.42 -3.73 -2.33
CA ALA A 25 0.93 -2.37 -2.12
C ALA A 25 1.71 -1.37 -2.99
N LYS A 26 3.03 -1.51 -3.08
CA LYS A 26 3.90 -0.69 -3.97
C LYS A 26 3.54 -0.87 -5.44
N LYS A 27 3.37 -2.11 -5.89
CA LYS A 27 2.97 -2.39 -7.26
C LYS A 27 1.59 -1.82 -7.59
N LEU A 28 0.63 -1.98 -6.68
CA LEU A 28 -0.71 -1.41 -6.82
C LEU A 28 -0.66 0.13 -6.86
N TYR A 29 0.18 0.75 -6.03
CA TYR A 29 0.41 2.21 -6.06
C TYR A 29 0.89 2.67 -7.44
N GLU A 30 1.93 2.03 -7.97
CA GLU A 30 2.50 2.37 -9.27
C GLU A 30 1.48 2.20 -10.40
N GLU A 31 0.73 1.10 -10.40
CA GLU A 31 -0.34 0.86 -11.38
C GLU A 31 -1.44 1.93 -11.30
N LEU A 32 -1.85 2.33 -10.09
CA LEU A 32 -2.85 3.38 -9.89
C LEU A 32 -2.32 4.74 -10.34
N MET A 33 -1.06 5.07 -10.02
CA MET A 33 -0.43 6.31 -10.46
C MET A 33 -0.38 6.40 -11.98
N LEU A 34 0.11 5.36 -12.66
CA LEU A 34 0.16 5.32 -14.13
C LEU A 34 -1.25 5.44 -14.73
N GLN A 35 -2.24 4.76 -14.14
CA GLN A 35 -3.63 4.84 -14.61
C GLN A 35 -4.21 6.26 -14.45
N TYR A 36 -4.07 6.87 -13.28
CA TYR A 36 -4.61 8.21 -13.03
C TYR A 36 -3.91 9.29 -13.85
N LEU A 37 -2.59 9.23 -13.95
CA LEU A 37 -1.80 10.14 -14.78
C LEU A 37 -2.19 9.99 -16.26
N LYS A 38 -2.38 8.76 -16.75
CA LYS A 38 -2.86 8.51 -18.12
C LYS A 38 -4.27 9.05 -18.36
N SER A 39 -5.12 9.06 -17.34
CA SER A 39 -6.46 9.68 -17.40
C SER A 39 -6.44 11.20 -17.29
N GLY A 40 -5.28 11.85 -17.20
CA GLY A 40 -5.16 13.31 -17.08
C GLY A 40 -5.39 13.84 -15.65
N THR A 41 -5.36 12.97 -14.65
CA THR A 41 -5.40 13.38 -13.24
C THR A 41 -4.06 13.99 -12.86
N THR A 42 -4.05 15.08 -12.08
CA THR A 42 -2.80 15.65 -11.56
C THR A 42 -2.10 14.67 -10.64
N GLU A 43 -0.77 14.73 -10.58
CA GLU A 43 0.04 13.84 -9.74
C GLU A 43 -0.41 13.85 -8.27
N ILE A 44 -0.75 15.03 -7.73
CA ILE A 44 -1.22 15.20 -6.35
C ILE A 44 -2.55 14.45 -6.11
N ASP A 45 -3.50 14.55 -7.05
CA ASP A 45 -4.80 13.89 -6.89
C ASP A 45 -4.68 12.38 -7.12
N ALA A 46 -3.83 11.96 -8.05
CA ALA A 46 -3.47 10.56 -8.29
C ALA A 46 -2.85 9.92 -7.05
N ASP A 47 -1.88 10.59 -6.41
CA ASP A 47 -1.24 10.15 -5.17
C ASP A 47 -2.27 9.97 -4.04
N ARG A 48 -3.12 10.98 -3.82
CA ARG A 48 -4.17 10.91 -2.79
C ARG A 48 -5.13 9.75 -3.03
N LYS A 49 -5.56 9.54 -4.28
CA LYS A 49 -6.47 8.43 -4.66
C LYS A 49 -5.80 7.07 -4.49
N ALA A 50 -4.56 6.93 -4.96
CA ALA A 50 -3.80 5.69 -4.85
C ALA A 50 -3.56 5.32 -3.37
N LYS A 51 -3.13 6.28 -2.55
CA LYS A 51 -2.98 6.11 -1.09
C LYS A 51 -4.30 5.74 -0.41
N ALA A 52 -5.42 6.36 -0.78
CA ALA A 52 -6.73 6.03 -0.23
C ALA A 52 -7.14 4.57 -0.52
N ILE A 53 -6.87 4.08 -1.72
CA ILE A 53 -7.14 2.69 -2.10
C ILE A 53 -6.28 1.73 -1.29
N ILE A 54 -4.97 1.98 -1.18
CA ILE A 54 -4.04 1.12 -0.43
C ILE A 54 -4.44 1.10 1.05
N ARG A 55 -4.77 2.25 1.64
CA ARG A 55 -5.29 2.32 3.01
C ARG A 55 -6.53 1.45 3.17
N LYS A 56 -7.51 1.57 2.26
CA LYS A 56 -8.71 0.72 2.29
C LYS A 56 -8.36 -0.77 2.22
N GLN A 57 -7.38 -1.17 1.40
CA GLN A 57 -6.91 -2.56 1.33
C GLN A 57 -6.25 -3.04 2.63
N CYS A 58 -5.50 -2.17 3.33
CA CYS A 58 -4.92 -2.45 4.65
C CYS A 58 -6.02 -2.66 5.69
N SER A 59 -6.98 -1.73 5.77
CA SER A 59 -8.07 -1.77 6.75
C SER A 59 -8.95 -3.01 6.61
N ILE A 60 -9.29 -3.41 5.37
CA ILE A 60 -10.10 -4.62 5.12
C ILE A 60 -9.39 -5.89 5.61
N ARG A 61 -8.06 -5.89 5.65
CA ARG A 61 -7.24 -7.03 6.08
C ARG A 61 -6.75 -6.91 7.52
N GLY A 62 -7.20 -5.89 8.26
CA GLY A 62 -6.76 -5.65 9.63
C GLY A 62 -5.27 -5.34 9.76
N MET A 63 -4.63 -4.82 8.71
CA MET A 63 -3.21 -4.50 8.70
C MET A 63 -2.98 -3.03 9.04
N SER A 64 -1.86 -2.78 9.72
CA SER A 64 -1.35 -1.43 9.94
C SER A 64 -1.05 -0.75 8.62
N PHE A 65 -1.37 0.54 8.52
CA PHE A 65 -0.96 1.34 7.37
C PHE A 65 0.55 1.47 7.36
N TRP A 66 1.15 1.20 6.21
CA TRP A 66 2.56 1.50 6.04
C TRP A 66 2.80 3.01 5.98
N PRO A 67 3.93 3.48 6.52
CA PRO A 67 4.27 4.90 6.59
C PRO A 67 4.75 5.48 5.26
N TRP A 68 4.41 4.89 4.10
CA TRP A 68 4.79 5.45 2.79
C TRP A 68 4.18 6.85 2.65
N THR A 69 5.00 7.84 2.96
CA THR A 69 4.80 9.27 2.75
C THR A 69 5.23 9.62 1.35
#